data_AF-A0A225MAH8-F1
#
_entry.id   AF-A0A225MAH8-F1
#
_cell.length_a   1.000
_cell.length_b   1.000
_cell.length_c   1.000
_cell.angle_alpha   90.00
_cell.angle_beta   90.00
_cell.angle_gamma   90.00
#
_symmetry.space_group_name_H-M   'P 1'
#
loop_
_entity.id
_entity.type
_entity.pdbx_description
1 polymer ?
#
loop_
_entity_poly.entity_id
_entity_poly.type
_entity_poly.pdbx_seq_one_letter_code
_entity_poly.pdbx_strand_id
1 'polypeptide(L)'
;MPLSRFVSRRGIRLARNLLETYFPGRAESVAFIANAESIAREAMRQVNPALADKYALLVKFLADHPDAASATRSASAPLGTAEYVRRRAAAFAQSRAPKPPKPPKTVPDEMVSVILVASFGIAQGDVERVKREHLLSMGAENLVGELLERYLASVMEPRGWVWCSGAMVKAVDFIKAPGAPGADWQLLQVKNRDNSENSSSSAIRIGTSIKKWHRTFSKKPGSNWAGFPDAALRRDLSEDGFKEFVRGYLEDLR
;
A
#
# COMPACT_ATOMS: atom_id res chain seq x y z
N MET A 1 -14.03 -51.35 47.67
CA MET A 1 -13.24 -50.19 47.22
C MET A 1 -13.75 -49.70 45.88
N PRO A 2 -14.35 -48.50 45.79
CA PRO A 2 -14.49 -47.81 44.51
C PRO A 2 -13.70 -46.49 44.52
N LEU A 3 -12.82 -46.30 43.53
CA LEU A 3 -12.12 -45.05 43.25
C LEU A 3 -13.05 -44.12 42.45
N SER A 4 -13.61 -43.13 43.13
CA SER A 4 -14.23 -41.95 42.52
C SER A 4 -13.14 -41.10 41.83
N ARG A 5 -13.23 -40.97 40.50
CA ARG A 5 -12.39 -40.04 39.72
C ARG A 5 -12.96 -38.62 39.83
N PHE A 6 -12.28 -37.80 40.61
CA PHE A 6 -12.41 -36.35 40.59
C PHE A 6 -11.89 -35.81 39.25
N VAL A 7 -12.77 -35.58 38.27
CA VAL A 7 -12.44 -34.74 37.12
C VAL A 7 -12.58 -33.29 37.57
N SER A 8 -11.44 -32.68 37.91
CA SER A 8 -11.35 -31.27 38.25
C SER A 8 -11.89 -30.41 37.10
N ARG A 9 -12.89 -29.58 37.39
CA ARG A 9 -13.45 -28.56 36.47
C ARG A 9 -12.40 -27.58 35.92
N ARG A 10 -11.16 -27.57 36.45
CA ARG A 10 -10.03 -26.77 35.93
C ARG A 10 -9.36 -27.39 34.70
N GLY A 11 -9.42 -28.71 34.50
CA GLY A 11 -8.80 -29.36 33.34
C GLY A 11 -9.52 -29.08 32.01
N ILE A 12 -10.85 -28.90 32.05
CA ILE A 12 -11.67 -28.63 30.85
C ILE A 12 -11.46 -27.20 30.33
N ARG A 13 -11.17 -26.23 31.22
CA ARG A 13 -10.87 -24.84 30.80
C ARG A 13 -9.50 -24.70 30.14
N LEU A 14 -8.49 -25.46 30.57
CA LEU A 14 -7.15 -25.42 29.95
C LEU A 14 -7.14 -26.09 28.57
N ALA A 15 -7.89 -27.18 28.37
CA ALA A 15 -8.02 -27.81 27.06
C ALA A 15 -8.78 -26.93 26.04
N ARG A 16 -9.77 -26.14 26.51
CA ARG A 16 -10.51 -25.20 25.64
C ARG A 16 -9.65 -24.01 25.21
N ASN A 17 -8.81 -23.48 26.09
CA ASN A 17 -7.87 -22.40 25.76
C ASN A 17 -6.71 -22.83 24.84
N LEU A 18 -6.29 -24.10 24.91
CA LEU A 18 -5.23 -24.64 24.04
C LEU A 18 -5.72 -24.98 22.61
N LEU A 19 -7.02 -25.29 22.44
CA LEU A 19 -7.60 -25.50 21.11
C LEU A 19 -7.88 -24.18 20.36
N GLU A 20 -8.28 -23.11 21.06
CA GLU A 20 -8.46 -21.76 20.47
C GLU A 20 -7.14 -21.09 20.06
N THR A 21 -6.02 -21.47 20.67
CA THR A 21 -4.70 -20.91 20.32
C THR A 21 -4.07 -21.56 19.09
N TYR A 22 -4.48 -22.77 18.72
CA TYR A 22 -3.93 -23.49 17.54
C TYR A 22 -4.89 -23.59 16.36
N PHE A 23 -6.19 -23.36 16.58
CA PHE A 23 -7.15 -23.11 15.51
C PHE A 23 -7.74 -21.73 15.74
N PRO A 24 -7.15 -20.65 15.20
CA PRO A 24 -7.85 -19.38 15.19
C PRO A 24 -9.18 -19.65 14.50
N GLY A 25 -10.28 -19.47 15.24
CA GLY A 25 -11.61 -19.51 14.68
C GLY A 25 -11.59 -18.66 13.42
N ARG A 26 -12.21 -19.16 12.33
CA ARG A 26 -12.37 -18.38 11.09
C ARG A 26 -12.78 -16.97 11.51
N ALA A 27 -11.90 -15.99 11.25
CA ALA A 27 -12.25 -14.59 11.47
C ALA A 27 -13.62 -14.40 10.82
N GLU A 28 -14.60 -13.90 11.58
CA GLU A 28 -15.92 -13.61 11.02
C GLU A 28 -15.69 -12.83 9.73
N SER A 29 -16.20 -13.36 8.61
CA SER A 29 -15.96 -12.78 7.30
C SER A 29 -16.55 -11.38 7.33
N VAL A 30 -15.69 -10.36 7.35
CA VAL A 30 -16.15 -8.98 7.30
C VAL A 30 -16.91 -8.79 6.00
N ALA A 31 -18.19 -8.42 6.08
CA ALA A 31 -19.02 -8.18 4.92
C ALA A 31 -19.21 -6.66 4.73
N PHE A 32 -19.11 -6.20 3.48
CA PHE A 32 -19.53 -4.85 3.13
C PHE A 32 -21.05 -4.79 3.05
N ILE A 33 -21.63 -3.63 3.38
CA ILE A 33 -23.06 -3.39 3.19
C ILE A 33 -23.46 -3.54 1.70
N ALA A 34 -24.65 -4.07 1.44
CA ALA A 34 -25.07 -4.46 0.08
C ALA A 34 -25.03 -3.30 -0.94
N ASN A 35 -25.30 -2.07 -0.50
CA ASN A 35 -25.29 -0.86 -1.34
C ASN A 35 -23.99 -0.04 -1.21
N ALA A 36 -22.87 -0.67 -0.81
CA ALA A 36 -21.60 0.01 -0.57
C ALA A 36 -21.10 0.78 -1.80
N GLU A 37 -21.23 0.24 -3.01
CA GLU A 37 -20.84 0.93 -4.25
C GLU A 37 -21.60 2.24 -4.44
N SER A 38 -22.93 2.22 -4.26
CA SER A 38 -23.77 3.41 -4.40
C SER A 38 -23.44 4.46 -3.34
N ILE A 39 -23.23 4.04 -2.09
CA ILE A 39 -22.83 4.94 -1.00
C ILE A 39 -21.46 5.53 -1.27
N ALA A 40 -20.53 4.74 -1.78
CA ALA A 40 -19.20 5.21 -2.15
C ALA A 40 -19.27 6.28 -3.24
N ARG A 41 -20.05 6.04 -4.31
CA ARG A 41 -20.25 7.00 -5.40
C ARG A 41 -20.80 8.32 -4.86
N GLU A 42 -21.85 8.27 -4.03
CA GLU A 42 -22.46 9.47 -3.47
C GLU A 42 -21.53 10.20 -2.51
N ALA A 43 -20.88 9.48 -1.58
CA ALA A 43 -19.93 10.07 -0.65
C ALA A 43 -18.78 10.78 -1.37
N MET A 44 -18.24 10.18 -2.44
CA MET A 44 -17.17 10.79 -3.20
C MET A 44 -17.65 11.95 -4.07
N ARG A 45 -18.90 11.97 -4.55
CA ARG A 45 -19.45 13.16 -5.23
C ARG A 45 -19.43 14.40 -4.34
N GLN A 46 -19.65 14.23 -3.03
CA GLN A 46 -19.58 15.33 -2.06
C GLN A 46 -18.13 15.77 -1.75
N VAL A 47 -17.13 14.93 -2.02
CA VAL A 47 -15.71 15.20 -1.75
C VAL A 47 -14.97 15.68 -3.00
N ASN A 48 -15.04 14.89 -4.06
CA ASN A 48 -14.47 15.17 -5.38
C ASN A 48 -15.23 14.37 -6.47
N PRO A 49 -16.15 15.01 -7.21
CA PRO A 49 -16.95 14.35 -8.25
C PRO A 49 -16.14 13.59 -9.29
N ALA A 50 -14.95 14.09 -9.65
CA ALA A 50 -14.09 13.47 -10.68
C ALA A 50 -13.49 12.12 -10.23
N LEU A 51 -13.54 11.81 -8.94
CA LEU A 51 -13.06 10.55 -8.37
C LEU A 51 -14.20 9.57 -8.04
N ALA A 52 -15.46 9.96 -8.25
CA ALA A 52 -16.62 9.20 -7.76
C ALA A 52 -16.66 7.76 -8.29
N ASP A 53 -16.48 7.57 -9.60
CA ASP A 53 -16.55 6.24 -10.20
C ASP A 53 -15.35 5.37 -9.85
N LYS A 54 -14.15 5.97 -9.75
CA LYS A 54 -12.93 5.26 -9.32
C LYS A 54 -13.06 4.77 -7.89
N TYR A 55 -13.58 5.62 -7.00
CA TYR A 55 -13.80 5.27 -5.61
C TYR A 55 -14.92 4.22 -5.46
N ALA A 56 -16.02 4.37 -6.19
CA ALA A 56 -17.08 3.37 -6.21
C ALA A 56 -16.58 2.00 -6.68
N LEU A 57 -15.74 1.97 -7.74
CA LEU A 57 -15.15 0.74 -8.24
C LEU A 57 -14.18 0.09 -7.24
N LEU A 58 -13.39 0.90 -6.53
CA LEU A 58 -12.54 0.41 -5.44
C LEU A 58 -13.36 -0.20 -4.29
N VAL A 59 -14.46 0.43 -3.90
CA VAL A 59 -15.34 -0.09 -2.84
C VAL A 59 -16.06 -1.36 -3.30
N LYS A 60 -16.46 -1.45 -4.57
CA LYS A 60 -16.98 -2.69 -5.15
C LYS A 60 -15.95 -3.82 -5.04
N PHE A 61 -14.71 -3.57 -5.45
CA PHE A 61 -13.62 -4.55 -5.30
C PHE A 61 -13.47 -5.02 -3.85
N LEU A 62 -13.50 -4.10 -2.87
CA LEU A 62 -13.40 -4.46 -1.45
C LEU A 62 -14.64 -5.18 -0.93
N ALA A 63 -15.83 -4.96 -1.51
CA ALA A 63 -17.03 -5.72 -1.17
C ALA A 63 -16.95 -7.16 -1.70
N ASP A 64 -16.39 -7.35 -2.90
CA ASP A 64 -16.15 -8.66 -3.50
C ASP A 64 -14.97 -9.40 -2.83
N HIS A 65 -13.99 -8.65 -2.32
CA HIS A 65 -12.77 -9.16 -1.67
C HIS A 65 -12.48 -8.46 -0.32
N PRO A 66 -13.30 -8.68 0.73
CA PRO A 66 -13.15 -7.97 2.01
C PRO A 66 -11.83 -8.23 2.73
N ASP A 67 -11.24 -9.40 2.48
CA ASP A 67 -9.92 -9.79 2.97
C ASP A 67 -8.79 -8.98 2.33
N ALA A 68 -9.00 -8.32 1.19
CA ALA A 68 -8.03 -7.40 0.60
C ALA A 68 -7.99 -6.04 1.34
N ALA A 69 -9.01 -5.71 2.13
CA ALA A 69 -9.09 -4.42 2.81
C ALA A 69 -8.00 -4.28 3.89
N SER A 70 -7.40 -3.09 3.95
CA SER A 70 -6.52 -2.71 5.05
C SER A 70 -7.27 -2.67 6.36
N ALA A 71 -6.67 -3.23 7.41
CA ALA A 71 -7.25 -3.22 8.75
C ALA A 71 -7.55 -1.79 9.21
N THR A 72 -8.74 -1.58 9.77
CA THR A 72 -9.09 -0.35 10.47
C THR A 72 -9.09 -0.61 11.97
N ARG A 73 -8.49 0.31 12.74
CA ARG A 73 -8.56 0.30 14.20
C ARG A 73 -9.73 1.15 14.73
N SER A 74 -10.54 1.73 13.83
CA SER A 74 -11.62 2.63 14.21
C SER A 74 -12.85 1.84 14.64
N ALA A 75 -13.12 1.81 15.94
CA ALA A 75 -14.35 1.25 16.49
C ALA A 75 -15.61 1.98 15.98
N SER A 76 -15.49 3.28 15.69
CA SER A 76 -16.61 4.11 15.19
C SER A 76 -16.82 4.04 13.69
N ALA A 77 -15.94 3.39 12.94
CA ALA A 77 -16.12 3.09 11.52
C ALA A 77 -15.56 1.69 11.20
N PRO A 78 -16.24 0.63 11.65
CA PRO A 78 -15.85 -0.74 11.36
C PRO A 78 -15.81 -0.99 9.85
N LEU A 79 -14.90 -1.85 9.41
CA LEU A 79 -14.72 -2.21 8.01
C LEU A 79 -16.05 -2.69 7.41
N GLY A 80 -16.34 -2.26 6.17
CA GLY A 80 -17.55 -2.65 5.44
C GLY A 80 -18.81 -1.83 5.73
N THR A 81 -18.82 -1.02 6.80
CA THR A 81 -19.98 -0.16 7.14
C THR A 81 -20.09 1.08 6.24
N ALA A 82 -21.29 1.68 6.19
CA ALA A 82 -21.52 2.92 5.45
C ALA A 82 -20.60 4.06 5.94
N GLU A 83 -20.36 4.11 7.25
CA GLU A 83 -19.50 5.11 7.86
C GLU A 83 -18.03 4.91 7.48
N TYR A 84 -17.57 3.66 7.43
CA TYR A 84 -16.25 3.35 6.88
C TYR A 84 -16.12 3.84 5.44
N VAL A 85 -17.10 3.52 4.58
CA VAL A 85 -17.10 3.94 3.17
C VAL A 85 -17.11 5.47 3.04
N ARG A 86 -17.88 6.20 3.86
CA ARG A 86 -17.88 7.66 3.83
C ARG A 86 -16.54 8.26 4.28
N ARG A 87 -15.98 7.80 5.40
CA ARG A 87 -14.70 8.33 5.91
C ARG A 87 -13.53 8.07 4.96
N ARG A 88 -13.54 6.92 4.28
CA ARG A 88 -12.48 6.56 3.35
C ARG A 88 -12.52 7.36 2.05
N ALA A 89 -13.65 7.97 1.68
CA ALA A 89 -13.72 8.86 0.52
C ALA A 89 -12.77 10.06 0.67
N ALA A 90 -12.79 10.72 1.84
CA ALA A 90 -11.88 11.83 2.12
C ALA A 90 -10.40 11.40 2.05
N ALA A 91 -10.05 10.25 2.64
CA ALA A 91 -8.68 9.73 2.60
C ALA A 91 -8.21 9.36 1.18
N PHE A 92 -9.09 8.76 0.37
CA PHE A 92 -8.82 8.43 -1.03
C PHE A 92 -8.54 9.69 -1.85
N ALA A 93 -9.33 10.75 -1.68
CA ALA A 93 -9.13 12.02 -2.37
C ALA A 93 -7.88 12.78 -1.86
N GLN A 94 -7.74 12.94 -0.54
CA GLN A 94 -6.66 13.72 0.07
C GLN A 94 -5.28 13.11 -0.21
N SER A 95 -5.17 11.78 -0.25
CA SER A 95 -3.91 11.11 -0.58
C SER A 95 -3.41 11.40 -2.00
N ARG A 96 -4.28 11.88 -2.89
CA ARG A 96 -3.98 12.30 -4.27
C ARG A 96 -3.62 13.78 -4.38
N ALA A 97 -3.84 14.58 -3.34
CA ALA A 97 -3.42 15.98 -3.34
C ALA A 97 -1.88 16.09 -3.46
N PRO A 98 -1.35 17.09 -4.18
CA PRO A 98 0.09 17.32 -4.24
C PRO A 98 0.71 17.50 -2.85
N LYS A 99 1.92 16.97 -2.67
CA LYS A 99 2.71 17.03 -1.44
C LYS A 99 4.14 17.46 -1.74
N PRO A 100 4.68 18.45 -1.01
CA PRO A 100 6.08 18.81 -1.11
C PRO A 100 6.99 17.76 -0.46
N PRO A 101 8.25 17.62 -0.92
CA PRO A 101 9.24 16.79 -0.24
C PRO A 101 9.45 17.30 1.19
N LYS A 102 9.52 16.37 2.14
CA LYS A 102 9.80 16.68 3.55
C LYS A 102 10.90 15.77 4.06
N PRO A 103 12.00 16.30 4.63
CA PRO A 103 12.96 15.46 5.32
C PRO A 103 12.27 14.78 6.51
N PRO A 104 12.72 13.57 6.91
CA PRO A 104 12.33 12.98 8.17
C PRO A 104 12.61 13.94 9.34
N LYS A 105 11.71 13.98 10.31
CA LYS A 105 11.89 14.72 11.57
C LYS A 105 12.56 13.87 12.66
N THR A 106 13.03 12.68 12.30
CA THR A 106 13.66 11.73 13.22
C THR A 106 15.03 12.21 13.62
N VAL A 107 15.38 12.03 14.91
CA VAL A 107 16.74 12.24 15.39
C VAL A 107 17.62 11.09 14.84
N PRO A 108 18.70 11.38 14.10
CA PRO A 108 19.62 10.35 13.60
C PRO A 108 20.36 9.64 14.74
N ASP A 109 20.60 8.35 14.58
CA ASP A 109 21.43 7.56 15.50
C ASP A 109 22.92 7.97 15.37
N GLU A 110 23.52 8.40 16.48
CA GLU A 110 24.91 8.86 16.54
C GLU A 110 25.91 7.77 16.14
N MET A 111 25.57 6.50 16.34
CA MET A 111 26.45 5.38 16.01
C MET A 111 26.67 5.26 14.50
N VAL A 112 25.72 5.73 13.67
CA VAL A 112 25.89 5.78 12.22
C VAL A 112 27.07 6.68 11.86
N SER A 113 27.19 7.85 12.50
CA SER A 113 28.32 8.76 12.30
C SER A 113 29.65 8.16 12.73
N VAL A 114 29.68 7.46 13.86
CA VAL A 114 30.87 6.75 14.36
C VAL A 114 31.34 5.71 13.33
N ILE A 115 30.41 4.90 12.80
CA ILE A 115 30.71 3.90 11.77
C ILE A 115 31.21 4.56 10.48
N LEU A 116 30.59 5.66 10.04
CA LEU A 116 31.00 6.38 8.83
C LEU A 116 32.44 6.88 8.90
N VAL A 117 32.86 7.43 10.04
CA VAL A 117 34.24 7.88 10.26
C VAL A 117 35.18 6.69 10.36
N ALA A 118 34.87 5.72 11.22
CA ALA A 118 35.79 4.62 11.54
C ALA A 118 35.95 3.59 10.42
N SER A 119 34.89 3.32 9.64
CA SER A 119 34.88 2.23 8.65
C SER A 119 34.83 2.71 7.20
N PHE A 120 34.20 3.87 6.93
CA PHE A 120 34.03 4.39 5.57
C PHE A 120 34.94 5.59 5.25
N GLY A 121 35.80 6.00 6.20
CA GLY A 121 36.81 7.03 5.99
C GLY A 121 36.25 8.44 5.80
N ILE A 122 35.02 8.71 6.26
CA ILE A 122 34.46 10.07 6.25
C ILE A 122 35.25 10.96 7.23
N ALA A 123 35.67 12.14 6.76
CA ALA A 123 36.37 13.10 7.60
C ALA A 123 35.44 13.63 8.72
N GLN A 124 35.98 13.82 9.93
CA GLN A 124 35.20 14.30 11.07
C GLN A 124 34.47 15.64 10.79
N GLY A 125 35.10 16.53 10.01
CA GLY A 125 34.51 17.81 9.60
C GLY A 125 33.30 17.69 8.66
N ASP A 126 33.15 16.57 7.96
CA ASP A 126 32.05 16.32 7.01
C ASP A 126 30.82 15.65 7.65
N VAL A 127 30.95 15.12 8.87
CA VAL A 127 29.91 14.29 9.51
C VAL A 127 28.54 14.97 9.54
N GLU A 128 28.48 16.23 9.98
CA GLU A 128 27.19 16.96 10.06
C GLU A 128 26.60 17.28 8.68
N ARG A 129 27.44 17.43 7.66
CA ARG A 129 26.97 17.60 6.28
C ARG A 129 26.37 16.30 5.75
N VAL A 130 27.11 15.19 5.87
CA VAL A 130 26.67 13.85 5.42
C VAL A 130 25.37 13.45 6.11
N LYS A 131 25.25 13.70 7.41
CA LYS A 131 24.02 13.47 8.20
C LYS A 131 22.82 14.24 7.63
N ARG A 132 22.98 15.54 7.32
CA ARG A 132 21.91 16.35 6.72
C ARG A 132 21.55 15.85 5.32
N GLU A 133 22.53 15.59 4.48
CA GLU A 133 22.34 15.09 3.11
C GLU A 133 21.64 13.71 3.10
N HIS A 134 21.99 12.83 4.04
CA HIS A 134 21.32 11.55 4.22
C HIS A 134 19.84 11.71 4.57
N LEU A 135 19.49 12.59 5.51
CA LEU A 135 18.09 12.89 5.85
C LEU A 135 17.30 13.44 4.66
N LEU A 136 17.91 14.35 3.88
CA LEU A 136 17.29 14.86 2.65
C LEU A 136 17.08 13.74 1.63
N SER A 137 18.07 12.86 1.48
CA SER A 137 18.01 11.72 0.57
C SER A 137 16.90 10.75 0.95
N MET A 138 16.73 10.43 2.24
CA MET A 138 15.60 9.61 2.71
C MET A 138 14.24 10.24 2.40
N GLY A 139 14.13 11.58 2.57
CA GLY A 139 12.93 12.32 2.19
C GLY A 139 12.62 12.22 0.70
N ALA A 140 13.65 12.37 -0.14
CA ALA A 140 13.54 12.24 -1.59
C ALA A 140 13.16 10.80 -2.01
N GLU A 141 13.80 9.78 -1.42
CA GLU A 141 13.52 8.37 -1.71
C GLU A 141 12.06 7.99 -1.44
N ASN A 142 11.50 8.46 -0.32
CA ASN A 142 10.09 8.27 0.00
C ASN A 142 9.17 8.93 -1.03
N LEU A 143 9.51 10.16 -1.44
CA LEU A 143 8.72 10.89 -2.43
C LEU A 143 8.80 10.24 -3.82
N VAL A 144 9.95 9.66 -4.22
CA VAL A 144 10.10 8.98 -5.52
C VAL A 144 9.12 7.81 -5.65
N GLY A 145 8.88 7.05 -4.57
CA GLY A 145 7.87 6.00 -4.57
C GLY A 145 6.46 6.54 -4.81
N GLU A 146 6.07 7.60 -4.09
CA GLU A 146 4.76 8.25 -4.26
C GLU A 146 4.61 8.85 -5.67
N LEU A 147 5.66 9.48 -6.21
CA LEU A 147 5.64 10.05 -7.56
C LEU A 147 5.53 8.98 -8.64
N LEU A 148 6.16 7.83 -8.44
CA LEU A 148 6.03 6.69 -9.35
C LEU A 148 4.56 6.23 -9.44
N GLU A 149 3.89 6.08 -8.31
CA GLU A 149 2.45 5.75 -8.30
C GLU A 149 1.61 6.84 -8.99
N ARG A 150 1.92 8.12 -8.79
CA ARG A 150 1.20 9.23 -9.43
C ARG A 150 1.38 9.26 -10.94
N TYR A 151 2.61 9.06 -11.43
CA TYR A 151 2.89 8.96 -12.86
C TYR A 151 2.18 7.77 -13.49
N LEU A 152 2.22 6.61 -12.83
CA LEU A 152 1.48 5.44 -13.28
C LEU A 152 -0.03 5.72 -13.30
N ALA A 153 -0.59 6.35 -12.28
CA ALA A 153 -2.00 6.71 -12.25
C ALA A 153 -2.41 7.65 -13.39
N SER A 154 -1.58 8.64 -13.75
CA SER A 154 -1.90 9.58 -14.84
C SER A 154 -2.00 8.89 -16.21
N VAL A 155 -1.26 7.79 -16.42
CA VAL A 155 -1.29 7.01 -17.66
C VAL A 155 -2.30 5.86 -17.60
N MET A 156 -2.41 5.18 -16.46
CA MET A 156 -3.19 3.95 -16.30
C MET A 156 -4.68 4.21 -16.06
N GLU A 157 -5.05 5.26 -15.32
CA GLU A 157 -6.46 5.52 -14.99
C GLU A 157 -7.35 5.79 -16.21
N PRO A 158 -6.89 6.52 -17.24
CA PRO A 158 -7.63 6.64 -18.51
C PRO A 158 -7.87 5.30 -19.22
N ARG A 159 -7.11 4.25 -18.87
CA ARG A 159 -7.19 2.91 -19.46
C ARG A 159 -7.88 1.89 -18.54
N GLY A 160 -8.68 2.39 -17.60
CA GLY A 160 -9.58 1.61 -16.74
C GLY A 160 -8.95 1.06 -15.46
N TRP A 161 -7.68 1.36 -15.19
CA TRP A 161 -7.10 1.08 -13.88
C TRP A 161 -7.60 2.09 -12.83
N VAL A 162 -7.53 1.71 -11.56
CA VAL A 162 -7.80 2.58 -10.42
C VAL A 162 -6.61 2.51 -9.47
N TRP A 163 -6.03 3.67 -9.15
CA TRP A 163 -5.03 3.78 -8.09
C TRP A 163 -5.70 3.67 -6.71
N CYS A 164 -5.26 2.71 -5.90
CA CYS A 164 -5.74 2.40 -4.55
C CYS A 164 -5.20 3.39 -3.50
N SER A 165 -5.32 4.68 -3.77
CA SER A 165 -4.80 5.74 -2.92
C SER A 165 -5.43 5.72 -1.51
N GLY A 166 -4.68 6.17 -0.50
CA GLY A 166 -5.16 6.24 0.88
C GLY A 166 -5.05 4.93 1.67
N ALA A 167 -4.23 3.98 1.18
CA ALA A 167 -3.89 2.73 1.85
C ALA A 167 -5.11 1.86 2.21
N MET A 168 -6.12 1.83 1.33
CA MET A 168 -7.35 1.07 1.56
C MET A 168 -7.22 -0.43 1.24
N VAL A 169 -6.29 -0.79 0.36
CA VAL A 169 -6.06 -2.18 -0.07
C VAL A 169 -4.68 -2.64 0.40
N LYS A 170 -4.59 -3.84 0.94
CA LYS A 170 -3.33 -4.43 1.40
C LYS A 170 -2.49 -4.86 0.21
N ALA A 171 -1.24 -4.40 0.17
CA ALA A 171 -0.23 -4.84 -0.79
C ALA A 171 -0.61 -4.68 -2.29
N VAL A 172 -1.60 -3.85 -2.59
CA VAL A 172 -2.05 -3.56 -3.96
C VAL A 172 -2.12 -2.05 -4.13
N ASP A 173 -1.45 -1.55 -5.16
CA ASP A 173 -1.42 -0.12 -5.48
C ASP A 173 -2.40 0.20 -6.61
N PHE A 174 -2.66 -0.73 -7.53
CA PHE A 174 -3.64 -0.55 -8.61
C PHE A 174 -4.53 -1.78 -8.80
N ILE A 175 -5.79 -1.52 -9.13
CA ILE A 175 -6.76 -2.54 -9.53
C ILE A 175 -7.34 -2.23 -10.90
N LYS A 176 -7.78 -3.25 -11.63
CA LYS A 176 -8.57 -3.10 -12.85
C LYS A 176 -9.68 -4.14 -12.86
N ALA A 177 -10.90 -3.68 -13.14
CA ALA A 177 -12.07 -4.52 -13.19
C ALA A 177 -11.93 -5.61 -14.27
N PRO A 178 -12.57 -6.77 -14.09
CA PRO A 178 -12.65 -7.81 -15.11
C PRO A 178 -13.14 -7.25 -16.46
N GLY A 179 -12.45 -7.62 -17.55
CA GLY A 179 -12.84 -7.20 -18.90
C GLY A 179 -13.99 -8.01 -19.51
N ALA A 180 -14.33 -9.14 -18.89
CA ALA A 180 -15.40 -10.04 -19.31
C ALA A 180 -16.09 -10.68 -18.09
N PRO A 181 -17.36 -11.10 -18.20
CA PRO A 181 -18.04 -11.84 -17.15
C PRO A 181 -17.25 -13.10 -16.75
N GLY A 182 -17.06 -13.32 -15.45
CA GLY A 182 -16.34 -14.48 -14.91
C GLY A 182 -14.81 -14.38 -14.94
N ALA A 183 -14.24 -13.28 -15.43
CA ALA A 183 -12.80 -13.02 -15.28
C ALA A 183 -12.48 -12.40 -13.91
N ASP A 184 -11.23 -12.58 -13.46
CA ASP A 184 -10.75 -12.04 -12.19
C ASP A 184 -10.33 -10.56 -12.31
N TRP A 185 -10.35 -9.88 -11.17
CA TRP A 185 -9.72 -8.56 -11.02
C TRP A 185 -8.22 -8.64 -11.28
N GLN A 186 -7.68 -7.63 -11.97
CA GLN A 186 -6.23 -7.50 -12.11
C GLN A 186 -5.70 -6.63 -10.98
N LEU A 187 -4.75 -7.18 -10.21
CA LEU A 187 -4.14 -6.51 -9.05
C LEU A 187 -2.66 -6.27 -9.32
N LEU A 188 -2.20 -5.05 -9.07
CA LEU A 188 -0.80 -4.66 -9.29
C LEU A 188 -0.23 -3.99 -8.04
N GLN A 189 0.96 -4.45 -7.65
CA GLN A 189 1.83 -3.80 -6.69
C GLN A 189 3.06 -3.24 -7.40
N VAL A 190 3.38 -1.99 -7.12
CA VAL A 190 4.48 -1.23 -7.68
C VAL A 190 5.55 -1.03 -6.62
N LYS A 191 6.81 -1.15 -7.02
CA LYS A 191 7.97 -0.81 -6.20
C LYS A 191 8.94 0.06 -6.97
N ASN A 192 9.60 0.99 -6.31
CA ASN A 192 10.63 1.78 -6.96
C ASN A 192 11.88 0.93 -7.30
N ARG A 193 12.21 -0.06 -6.47
CA ARG A 193 13.40 -0.90 -6.63
C ARG A 193 13.09 -2.39 -6.42
N ASP A 194 13.85 -3.26 -7.08
CA ASP A 194 13.71 -4.72 -6.98
C ASP A 194 13.91 -5.28 -5.55
N ASN A 195 14.75 -4.62 -4.75
CA ASN A 195 15.09 -5.00 -3.39
C ASN A 195 14.37 -4.19 -2.31
N SER A 196 13.34 -3.40 -2.67
CA SER A 196 12.55 -2.63 -1.69
C SER A 196 11.67 -3.49 -0.78
N GLU A 197 11.66 -4.80 -0.98
CA GLU A 197 10.80 -5.73 -0.26
C GLU A 197 11.62 -6.59 0.70
N ASN A 198 11.18 -6.65 1.95
CA ASN A 198 11.70 -7.58 2.95
C ASN A 198 10.84 -8.86 3.01
N SER A 199 11.34 -9.89 3.69
CA SER A 199 10.66 -11.20 3.76
C SER A 199 9.21 -11.09 4.27
N SER A 200 8.93 -10.22 5.24
CA SER A 200 7.59 -10.03 5.80
C SER A 200 6.61 -9.37 4.83
N SER A 201 7.06 -8.44 3.98
CA SER A 201 6.19 -7.84 2.94
C SER A 201 5.93 -8.79 1.77
N SER A 202 6.88 -9.68 1.46
CA SER A 202 6.69 -10.70 0.43
C SER A 202 5.69 -11.79 0.79
N ALA A 203 5.59 -12.12 2.08
CA ALA A 203 4.68 -13.15 2.58
C ALA A 203 3.20 -12.82 2.33
N ILE A 204 2.84 -11.53 2.29
CA ILE A 204 1.45 -11.08 2.06
C ILE A 204 0.94 -11.49 0.67
N ARG A 205 1.83 -11.67 -0.31
CA ARG A 205 1.44 -12.07 -1.67
C ARG A 205 1.40 -13.57 -1.90
N ILE A 206 1.97 -14.37 -1.00
CA ILE A 206 2.03 -15.82 -1.19
C ILE A 206 0.59 -16.37 -1.23
N GLY A 207 0.23 -17.00 -2.35
CA GLY A 207 -1.13 -17.51 -2.58
C GLY A 207 -2.13 -16.48 -3.16
N THR A 208 -1.67 -15.30 -3.59
CA THR A 208 -2.52 -14.26 -4.23
C THR A 208 -2.20 -14.10 -5.72
N SER A 209 -3.14 -13.54 -6.48
CA SER A 209 -2.97 -13.18 -7.91
C SER A 209 -2.31 -11.81 -8.13
N ILE A 210 -1.79 -11.17 -7.06
CA ILE A 210 -1.20 -9.83 -7.11
C ILE A 210 0.09 -9.85 -7.94
N LYS A 211 0.07 -9.16 -9.08
CA LYS A 211 1.27 -8.96 -9.89
C LYS A 211 2.17 -7.95 -9.19
N LYS A 212 3.47 -8.24 -9.11
CA LYS A 212 4.48 -7.28 -8.66
C LYS A 212 5.27 -6.75 -9.85
N TRP A 213 5.47 -5.44 -9.89
CA TRP A 213 6.41 -4.78 -10.80
C TRP A 213 7.32 -3.82 -10.02
N HIS A 214 8.55 -3.63 -10.50
CA HIS A 214 9.50 -2.66 -9.94
C HIS A 214 10.11 -1.80 -11.04
N ARG A 215 10.52 -0.57 -10.73
CA ARG A 215 11.11 0.37 -11.70
C ARG A 215 12.61 0.16 -11.95
N THR A 216 13.41 0.08 -10.89
CA THR A 216 14.89 0.07 -10.98
C THR A 216 15.52 -1.18 -10.40
N PHE A 217 16.72 -1.53 -10.90
CA PHE A 217 17.48 -2.67 -10.42
C PHE A 217 18.52 -2.24 -9.37
N SER A 218 18.71 -3.03 -8.32
CA SER A 218 19.68 -2.72 -7.25
C SER A 218 21.12 -3.02 -7.63
N LYS A 219 21.33 -3.98 -8.54
CA LYS A 219 22.67 -4.51 -8.89
C LYS A 219 23.09 -4.27 -10.34
N LYS A 220 22.32 -3.51 -11.12
CA LYS A 220 22.67 -3.16 -12.50
C LYS A 220 22.05 -1.82 -12.91
N PRO A 221 22.65 -1.09 -13.86
CA PRO A 221 22.04 0.13 -14.41
C PRO A 221 20.78 -0.19 -15.22
N GLY A 222 19.97 0.84 -15.44
CA GLY A 222 18.75 0.78 -16.26
C GLY A 222 17.45 0.64 -15.45
N SER A 223 16.36 0.51 -16.18
CA SER A 223 14.98 0.48 -15.65
C SER A 223 14.16 -0.64 -16.30
N ASN A 224 13.06 -1.01 -15.65
CA ASN A 224 12.27 -2.20 -15.97
C ASN A 224 10.92 -1.86 -16.62
N TRP A 225 10.82 -0.71 -17.31
CA TRP A 225 9.59 -0.29 -17.99
C TRP A 225 9.11 -1.27 -19.06
N ALA A 226 10.04 -1.90 -19.80
CA ALA A 226 9.73 -2.95 -20.77
C ALA A 226 9.07 -4.19 -20.12
N GLY A 227 9.33 -4.41 -18.83
CA GLY A 227 8.73 -5.49 -18.03
C GLY A 227 7.38 -5.14 -17.41
N PHE A 228 6.78 -3.98 -17.73
CA PHE A 228 5.51 -3.58 -17.13
C PHE A 228 4.38 -4.60 -17.42
N PRO A 229 3.52 -4.99 -16.46
CA PRO A 229 2.63 -6.14 -16.64
C PRO A 229 1.49 -5.93 -17.64
N ASP A 230 1.03 -4.70 -17.85
CA ASP A 230 0.04 -4.37 -18.89
C ASP A 230 0.77 -4.02 -20.20
N ALA A 231 0.81 -4.97 -21.13
CA ALA A 231 1.56 -4.83 -22.38
C ALA A 231 1.06 -3.66 -23.24
N ALA A 232 -0.23 -3.31 -23.14
CA ALA A 232 -0.81 -2.18 -23.88
C ALA A 232 -0.29 -0.82 -23.39
N LEU A 233 0.21 -0.75 -22.15
CA LEU A 233 0.71 0.49 -21.55
C LEU A 233 2.22 0.66 -21.67
N ARG A 234 2.97 -0.36 -22.09
CA ARG A 234 4.44 -0.32 -22.18
C ARG A 234 4.96 0.77 -23.11
N ARG A 235 4.17 1.18 -24.11
CA ARG A 235 4.54 2.25 -25.05
C ARG A 235 4.33 3.65 -24.46
N ASP A 236 3.42 3.76 -23.49
CA ASP A 236 3.04 5.02 -22.85
C ASP A 236 3.82 5.27 -21.54
N LEU A 237 4.58 4.25 -21.10
CA LEU A 237 5.34 4.26 -19.85
C LEU A 237 6.84 4.18 -20.11
N SER A 238 7.60 5.16 -19.63
CA SER A 238 9.05 5.21 -19.80
C SER A 238 9.76 5.93 -18.65
N GLU A 239 11.06 5.71 -18.56
CA GLU A 239 11.90 6.38 -17.57
C GLU A 239 11.98 7.89 -17.82
N ASP A 240 12.01 8.31 -19.10
CA ASP A 240 12.08 9.72 -19.44
C ASP A 240 10.74 10.41 -19.23
N GLY A 241 9.62 9.75 -19.55
CA GLY A 241 8.28 10.23 -19.20
C GLY A 241 8.09 10.37 -17.69
N PHE A 242 8.63 9.44 -16.90
CA PHE A 242 8.62 9.57 -15.44
C PHE A 242 9.46 10.76 -14.96
N LYS A 243 10.67 10.97 -15.49
CA LYS A 243 11.49 12.14 -15.13
C LYS A 243 10.81 13.46 -15.48
N GLU A 244 10.19 13.55 -16.66
CA GLU A 244 9.44 14.73 -17.09
C GLU A 244 8.28 15.00 -16.15
N PHE A 245 7.48 13.97 -15.82
CA PHE A 245 6.41 14.07 -14.83
C PHE A 245 6.91 14.58 -13.47
N VAL A 246 8.03 14.05 -12.97
CA VAL A 246 8.60 14.46 -11.68
C VAL A 246 9.05 15.92 -11.71
N ARG A 247 9.69 16.38 -12.79
CA ARG A 247 10.12 17.79 -12.92
C ARG A 247 8.94 18.73 -12.91
N GLY A 248 7.94 18.48 -13.76
CA GLY A 248 6.72 19.30 -13.81
C GLY A 248 6.00 19.33 -12.45
N TYR A 249 5.84 18.17 -11.81
CA TYR A 249 5.22 18.09 -10.49
C TYR A 249 5.96 18.91 -9.43
N LEU A 250 7.31 18.92 -9.43
CA LEU A 250 8.10 19.69 -8.48
C LEU A 250 8.12 21.19 -8.80
N GLU A 251 7.99 21.56 -10.07
CA GLU A 251 7.85 22.95 -10.51
C GLU A 251 6.50 23.52 -10.08
N ASP A 252 5.40 22.77 -10.25
CA ASP A 252 4.04 23.16 -9.85
C ASP A 252 3.86 23.33 -8.33
N LEU A 253 4.78 22.78 -7.54
CA LEU A 253 4.77 22.88 -6.07
C LEU A 253 5.46 24.14 -5.54
N ARG A 254 6.16 24.89 -6.39
CA ARG A 254 6.88 26.13 -6.01
C ARG A 254 5.96 27.34 -6.08
#